data_AF-A0A2E5K1W2-F1
#
_entry.id   AF-A0A2E5K1W2-F1
#
_cell.length_a   1.000
_cell.length_b   1.000
_cell.length_c   1.000
_cell.angle_alpha   90.00
_cell.angle_beta   90.00
_cell.angle_gamma   90.00
#
_symmetry.space_group_name_H-M   'P 1'
#
loop_
_entity.id
_entity.type
_entity.pdbx_description
1 polymer ?
#
loop_
_entity_poly.entity_id
_entity_poly.type
_entity_poly.pdbx_seq_one_letter_code
_entity_poly.pdbx_strand_id
1 'polypeptide(L)'
;MWRIVWRVYLIISIVTFALYGIDKFLAKAEWKRIPERWFHTLALIGGFPGAWFGMQVFKHKTNHPKFRWVIFAGLLIHVGILAITIARLRWF
;
A
#
# COMPACT_ATOMS: atom_id res chain seq x y z
N MET A 1 18.05 4.91 -14.26
CA MET A 1 17.85 4.31 -12.92
C MET A 1 16.43 4.53 -12.37
N TRP A 2 16.00 5.79 -12.19
CA TRP A 2 14.73 6.12 -11.54
C TRP A 2 13.44 5.60 -12.22
N ARG A 3 13.41 5.51 -13.55
CA ARG A 3 12.22 5.04 -14.31
C ARG A 3 11.77 3.62 -13.94
N ILE A 4 12.71 2.73 -13.60
CA ILE A 4 12.41 1.34 -13.22
C ILE A 4 11.80 1.31 -11.82
N VAL A 5 12.34 2.10 -10.89
CA VAL A 5 11.83 2.23 -9.52
C VAL A 5 10.37 2.68 -9.53
N TRP A 6 10.04 3.73 -10.29
CA TRP A 6 8.67 4.21 -10.42
C TRP A 6 7.72 3.17 -11.01
N ARG A 7 8.16 2.39 -12.01
CA ARG A 7 7.34 1.32 -12.60
C ARG A 7 7.05 0.20 -11.61
N VAL A 8 8.06 -0.24 -10.86
CA VAL A 8 7.90 -1.26 -9.80
C VAL A 8 6.94 -0.76 -8.73
N TYR A 9 7.07 0.49 -8.33
CA TYR A 9 6.19 1.13 -7.34
C TYR A 9 4.72 1.14 -7.78
N LEU A 10 4.49 1.44 -9.06
CA LEU A 10 3.16 1.48 -9.67
C LEU A 10 2.55 0.07 -9.75
N ILE A 11 3.35 -0.93 -10.15
CA ILE A 11 2.92 -2.33 -10.17
C ILE A 11 2.54 -2.82 -8.77
N ILE A 12 3.38 -2.56 -7.76
CA ILE A 12 3.10 -2.96 -6.37
C ILE A 12 1.83 -2.30 -5.86
N SER A 13 1.59 -1.02 -6.20
CA SER A 13 0.34 -0.33 -5.87
C SER A 13 -0.88 -0.99 -6.52
N ILE A 14 -0.82 -1.33 -7.80
CA ILE A 14 -1.92 -2.00 -8.51
C ILE A 14 -2.18 -3.39 -7.91
N VAL A 15 -1.13 -4.19 -7.67
CA VAL A 15 -1.26 -5.52 -7.06
C VAL A 15 -1.88 -5.42 -5.67
N THR A 16 -1.45 -4.45 -4.87
CA THR A 16 -2.00 -4.22 -3.53
C THR A 16 -3.49 -3.86 -3.62
N PHE A 17 -3.88 -2.99 -4.55
CA PHE A 17 -5.28 -2.65 -4.78
C PHE A 17 -6.12 -3.87 -5.19
N ALA A 18 -5.62 -4.68 -6.13
CA ALA A 18 -6.30 -5.88 -6.60
C ALA A 18 -6.50 -6.89 -5.46
N LEU A 19 -5.52 -7.08 -4.57
CA LEU A 19 -5.63 -7.95 -3.42
C LEU A 19 -6.75 -7.54 -2.45
N TYR A 20 -6.98 -6.23 -2.24
CA TYR A 20 -8.13 -5.77 -1.45
C TYR A 20 -9.47 -6.12 -2.11
N GLY A 21 -9.53 -6.05 -3.44
CA GLY A 21 -10.72 -6.45 -4.21
C GLY A 21 -10.98 -7.96 -4.12
N ILE A 22 -9.92 -8.76 -4.27
CA ILE A 22 -9.98 -10.22 -4.13
C ILE A 22 -10.41 -10.60 -2.72
N ASP A 23 -9.88 -9.96 -1.67
CA ASP A 23 -10.29 -10.25 -0.29
C ASP A 23 -11.78 -9.96 -0.05
N LYS A 24 -12.31 -8.86 -0.63
CA LYS A 24 -13.75 -8.57 -0.59
C LYS A 24 -14.57 -9.62 -1.34
N PHE A 25 -14.09 -10.10 -2.48
CA PHE A 25 -14.74 -11.17 -3.23
C PHE A 25 -14.76 -12.49 -2.45
N LEU A 26 -13.61 -12.88 -1.87
CA LEU A 26 -13.48 -14.06 -1.02
C LEU A 26 -14.36 -13.96 0.23
N ALA A 27 -14.47 -12.76 0.82
CA ALA A 27 -15.35 -12.52 1.95
C ALA A 27 -16.84 -12.67 1.60
N LYS A 28 -17.24 -12.35 0.36
CA LYS A 28 -18.61 -12.58 -0.14
C LYS A 28 -18.86 -14.04 -0.52
N ALA A 29 -17.84 -14.75 -0.98
CA ALA A 29 -17.92 -16.15 -1.36
C ALA A 29 -17.79 -17.13 -0.17
N GLU A 30 -17.65 -16.62 1.06
CA GLU A 30 -17.36 -17.38 2.28
C GLU A 30 -16.10 -18.27 2.17
N TRP A 31 -15.18 -17.89 1.28
CA TRP A 31 -13.92 -18.60 1.07
C TRP A 31 -12.86 -18.17 2.09
N LYS A 32 -11.77 -18.93 2.15
CA LYS A 32 -10.63 -18.64 3.03
C LYS A 32 -10.06 -17.26 2.72
N ARG A 33 -10.18 -16.33 3.68
CA ARG A 33 -9.71 -14.94 3.58
C ARG A 33 -8.18 -14.88 3.47
N ILE A 34 -7.68 -13.80 2.88
CA ILE A 34 -6.23 -13.60 2.73
C ILE A 34 -5.63 -13.20 4.09
N PRO A 35 -4.49 -13.79 4.49
CA PRO A 35 -3.82 -13.43 5.74
C PRO A 35 -3.45 -11.94 5.80
N GLU A 36 -3.77 -11.26 6.90
CA GLU A 36 -3.55 -9.81 7.07
C GLU A 36 -2.10 -9.37 6.85
N ARG A 37 -1.15 -10.26 7.15
CA ARG A 37 0.29 -10.05 6.96
C ARG A 37 0.64 -9.60 5.53
N TRP A 38 -0.02 -10.15 4.50
CA TRP A 38 0.29 -9.82 3.11
C TRP A 38 -0.05 -8.37 2.77
N PHE A 39 -1.17 -7.87 3.29
CA PHE A 39 -1.57 -6.48 3.12
C PHE A 39 -0.60 -5.52 3.79
N HIS A 40 -0.11 -5.88 4.98
CA HIS A 40 0.84 -5.03 5.68
C HIS A 40 2.20 -4.98 5.00
N THR A 41 2.72 -6.13 4.58
CA THR A 41 4.01 -6.22 3.87
C THR A 41 3.95 -5.44 2.55
N LEU A 42 2.90 -5.62 1.75
CA LEU A 42 2.77 -4.91 0.47
C LEU A 42 2.59 -3.41 0.64
N ALA A 43 1.80 -2.98 1.63
CA ALA A 43 1.64 -1.56 1.94
C ALA A 43 2.98 -0.91 2.32
N LEU A 44 3.82 -1.59 3.11
CA LEU A 44 5.12 -1.09 3.55
C LEU A 44 6.17 -1.04 2.43
N ILE A 45 6.18 -2.01 1.51
CA ILE A 45 7.18 -2.07 0.42
C ILE A 45 6.95 -1.00 -0.65
N GLY A 46 5.73 -0.47 -0.76
CA GLY A 46 5.40 0.59 -1.72
C GLY A 46 3.95 0.60 -2.19
N GLY A 47 3.14 -0.35 -1.72
CA GLY A 47 1.73 -0.49 -2.07
C GLY A 47 0.80 0.40 -1.27
N PHE A 48 1.30 1.27 -0.38
CA PHE A 48 0.46 2.15 0.45
C PHE A 48 -0.61 2.94 -0.33
N PRO A 49 -0.36 3.46 -1.56
CA PRO A 49 -1.39 4.18 -2.30
C PRO A 49 -2.50 3.21 -2.74
N GLY A 50 -2.12 2.06 -3.28
CA GLY A 50 -3.04 1.00 -3.67
C GLY A 50 -3.85 0.42 -2.51
N ALA A 51 -3.22 0.27 -1.34
CA ALA A 51 -3.89 -0.15 -0.11
C ALA A 51 -4.92 0.88 0.37
N TRP A 52 -4.60 2.18 0.27
CA TRP A 52 -5.50 3.26 0.68
C TRP A 52 -6.72 3.32 -0.24
N PHE A 53 -6.50 3.32 -1.56
CA PHE A 53 -7.58 3.25 -2.54
C PHE A 53 -8.39 1.97 -2.37
N GLY A 54 -7.75 0.83 -2.12
CA GLY A 54 -8.42 -0.45 -1.88
C GLY A 54 -9.36 -0.36 -0.68
N MET A 55 -8.90 0.16 0.45
CA MET A 55 -9.77 0.35 1.63
C MET A 55 -10.96 1.26 1.35
N GLN A 56 -10.75 2.39 0.67
CA GLN A 56 -11.81 3.36 0.38
C GLN A 56 -12.85 2.81 -0.62
N VAL A 57 -12.40 2.23 -1.74
CA VAL A 57 -13.25 1.72 -2.81
C VAL A 57 -14.02 0.49 -2.36
N PHE A 58 -13.33 -0.46 -1.72
CA PHE A 58 -13.97 -1.69 -1.29
C PHE A 58 -14.75 -1.51 0.02
N LYS A 59 -14.58 -0.38 0.73
CA LYS A 59 -15.14 -0.12 2.07
C LYS A 59 -14.93 -1.30 3.02
N HIS A 60 -13.84 -2.02 2.81
CA HIS A 60 -13.52 -3.25 3.50
C HIS A 60 -12.42 -2.96 4.51
N LYS A 61 -12.63 -3.37 5.77
CA LYS A 61 -11.70 -3.14 6.90
C LYS A 61 -11.31 -1.68 7.17
N THR A 62 -12.12 -0.71 6.76
CA THR A 62 -11.92 0.73 7.07
C THR A 62 -11.99 1.06 8.57
N ASN A 63 -12.66 0.23 9.38
CA ASN A 63 -12.75 0.40 10.84
C ASN A 63 -11.67 -0.36 11.63
N HIS A 64 -10.78 -1.11 10.98
CA HIS A 64 -9.68 -1.76 11.68
C HIS A 64 -8.51 -0.79 11.88
N PRO A 65 -8.21 -0.36 13.12
CA PRO A 65 -7.17 0.64 13.37
C PRO A 65 -5.79 0.17 12.89
N LYS A 66 -5.50 -1.14 12.95
CA LYS A 66 -4.24 -1.72 12.46
C LYS A 66 -3.95 -1.36 10.99
N PHE A 67 -4.97 -1.40 10.13
CA PHE A 67 -4.81 -1.11 8.71
C PHE A 67 -4.54 0.38 8.44
N ARG A 68 -5.17 1.27 9.20
CA ARG A 68 -4.89 2.72 9.13
C ARG A 68 -3.47 3.03 9.56
N TRP A 69 -3.00 2.44 10.66
CA TRP A 69 -1.64 2.62 11.15
C TRP A 69 -0.58 2.18 10.13
N VAL A 70 -0.80 1.05 9.45
CA VAL A 70 0.15 0.59 8.44
C VAL A 70 0.22 1.52 7.22
N ILE A 71 -0.91 2.08 6.79
CA ILE A 71 -0.86 3.07 5.70
C ILE A 71 -0.19 4.36 6.15
N PHE A 72 -0.47 4.84 7.36
CA PHE A 72 0.20 6.01 7.92
C PHE A 72 1.71 5.80 8.04
N ALA A 73 2.15 4.62 8.52
CA ALA A 73 3.55 4.25 8.58
C ALA A 73 4.18 4.21 7.19
N GLY A 74 3.52 3.58 6.21
CA GLY A 74 3.97 3.54 4.82
C GLY A 74 4.11 4.93 4.20
N LEU A 75 3.16 5.83 4.49
CA LEU A 75 3.20 7.23 4.05
C LEU A 75 4.39 7.97 4.65
N LEU A 76 4.59 7.88 5.97
CA LEU A 76 5.70 8.56 6.66
C LEU A 76 7.07 8.09 6.15
N ILE A 77 7.24 6.79 5.93
CA ILE A 77 8.48 6.22 5.38
C ILE A 77 8.77 6.81 4.00
N HIS A 78 7.78 6.83 3.10
CA HIS A 78 8.00 7.29 1.72
C HIS A 78 8.16 8.80 1.62
N VAL A 79 7.42 9.57 2.43
CA VAL A 79 7.63 11.02 2.54
C VAL A 79 9.03 11.33 3.10
N GLY A 80 9.50 10.58 4.10
CA GLY A 80 10.85 10.71 4.62
C GLY A 80 11.93 10.43 3.57
N ILE A 81 11.79 9.35 2.80
CA ILE A 81 12.70 9.03 1.69
C ILE A 81 12.71 10.13 0.63
N LEU A 82 11.54 10.66 0.28
CA LEU A 82 11.40 11.76 -0.67
C LEU A 82 12.08 13.05 -0.16
N ALA A 83 11.86 13.39 1.12
CA ALA A 83 12.48 14.55 1.75
C ALA A 83 14.00 14.43 1.79
N ILE A 84 14.54 13.25 2.14
CA ILE A 84 15.98 12.98 2.13
C ILE A 84 16.56 13.11 0.71
N THR A 85 15.88 12.56 -0.29
CA THR A 85 16.36 12.62 -1.69
C THR A 85 16.33 14.04 -2.23
N ILE A 86 15.27 14.81 -1.96
CA ILE A 86 15.19 16.24 -2.33
C ILE A 86 16.26 17.06 -1.60
N ALA A 87 16.45 16.84 -0.30
CA ALA A 87 17.51 17.50 0.45
C ALA A 87 18.88 17.20 -0.17
N ARG A 88 19.19 15.93 -0.47
CA ARG A 88 20.45 15.55 -1.13
C ARG A 88 20.64 16.20 -2.51
N LEU A 89 19.57 16.36 -3.28
CA LEU A 89 19.62 17.02 -4.59
C LEU A 89 19.82 18.54 -4.50
N ARG A 90 19.40 19.18 -3.40
CA ARG A 90 19.52 20.63 -3.18
C ARG A 90 20.91 21.07 -2.72
N TRP A 91 21.74 20.14 -2.27
CA TRP A 91 23.10 20.35 -1.77
C TRP A 91 24.19 20.00 -2.80
N PHE A 92 23.80 19.70 -4.05
CA PHE A 92 24.66 19.53 -5.21
C PHE A 92 24.33 20.61 -6.24
#